data_AF-F8UH89-F1
#
_entry.id   AF-F8UH89-F1
#
_cell.length_a   1.000
_cell.length_b   1.000
_cell.length_c   1.000
_cell.angle_alpha   90.00
_cell.angle_beta   90.00
_cell.angle_gamma   90.00
#
_symmetry.space_group_name_H-M   'P 1'
#
loop_
_entity.id
_entity.type
_entity.pdbx_description
1 polymer ?
#
loop_
_entity_poly.entity_id
_entity_poly.type
_entity_poly.pdbx_seq_one_letter_code
_entity_poly.pdbx_strand_id
1 'polypeptide(L)'
;TRKHLRLAPTLTMAPLRPVRGTRDFLPEDSRRRRHVEEQALAIARRYNYGEVSTPIFEFTEVFARTLGDTSDIVTKEMYTFEDRSGDRITLRPENTAGIVRAFLSNGLAQKLPVKVFYTGPMFRYERPQKGRLRQFHQVGFELLGIADPAADIELIVLGADFLAALGLDDRVVIEINSLGDAATRDAYRACLVDYFGAHRERLSADSLARLERNPLRILDSKDEADRAIVATAPAIT
;
A
#
# COMPACT_ATOMS: atom_id res chain seq x y z
N THR A 1 -44.68 38.60 27.07
CA THR A 1 -44.13 37.27 26.71
C THR A 1 -42.88 37.46 25.87
N ARG A 2 -41.69 37.51 26.50
CA ARG A 2 -40.40 37.73 25.81
C ARG A 2 -39.92 36.42 25.18
N LYS A 3 -39.65 36.49 23.87
CA LYS A 3 -39.05 35.44 23.03
C LYS A 3 -37.66 35.08 23.55
N HIS A 4 -37.40 33.80 23.82
CA HIS A 4 -36.06 33.27 23.98
C HIS A 4 -35.44 33.03 22.60
N LEU A 5 -34.62 33.99 22.16
CA LEU A 5 -33.72 33.84 21.02
C LEU A 5 -32.59 32.89 21.46
N ARG A 6 -32.57 31.64 20.97
CA ARG A 6 -31.42 30.76 21.14
C ARG A 6 -30.29 31.29 20.25
N LEU A 7 -29.22 31.77 20.88
CA LEU A 7 -27.97 32.12 20.19
C LEU A 7 -27.43 30.87 19.48
N ALA A 8 -27.09 31.02 18.19
CA ALA A 8 -26.44 29.99 17.40
C ALA A 8 -25.10 29.60 18.04
N PRO A 9 -24.67 28.32 17.94
CA PRO A 9 -23.39 27.89 18.48
C PRO A 9 -22.28 28.70 17.82
N THR A 10 -21.47 29.37 18.64
CA THR A 10 -20.28 30.11 18.22
C THR A 10 -19.38 29.12 17.49
N LEU A 11 -19.09 29.36 16.21
CA LEU A 11 -18.11 28.59 15.45
C LEU A 11 -16.76 28.74 16.16
N THR A 12 -16.40 27.79 17.01
CA THR A 12 -15.02 27.62 17.48
C THR A 12 -14.17 27.40 16.24
N MET A 13 -13.37 28.41 15.87
CA MET A 13 -12.41 28.29 14.78
C MET A 13 -11.55 27.07 15.03
N ALA A 14 -11.61 26.11 14.11
CA ALA A 14 -10.74 24.94 14.18
C ALA A 14 -9.27 25.41 14.20
N PRO A 15 -8.40 24.79 15.02
CA PRO A 15 -7.00 25.16 15.07
C PRO A 15 -6.39 25.05 13.68
N LEU A 16 -5.70 26.11 13.23
CA LEU A 16 -4.97 26.16 11.96
C LEU A 16 -3.69 25.32 12.06
N ARG A 17 -3.85 24.00 11.93
CA ARG A 17 -2.75 23.03 11.97
C ARG A 17 -3.03 21.91 10.96
N PRO A 18 -1.98 21.21 10.48
CA PRO A 18 -2.17 20.05 9.62
C PRO A 18 -3.08 18.99 10.26
N VAL A 19 -3.82 18.28 9.40
CA VAL A 19 -4.61 17.12 9.84
C VAL A 19 -3.67 16.12 10.50
N ARG A 20 -4.10 15.53 11.62
CA ARG A 20 -3.30 14.51 12.32
C ARG A 20 -2.87 13.43 11.32
N GLY A 21 -1.57 13.15 11.25
CA GLY A 21 -0.98 12.18 10.34
C GLY A 21 -0.58 12.75 8.97
N THR A 22 -0.76 14.05 8.73
CA THR A 22 -0.16 14.78 7.60
C THR A 22 0.89 15.77 8.12
N ARG A 23 1.70 16.30 7.21
CA ARG A 23 2.70 17.33 7.54
C ARG A 23 2.97 18.24 6.35
N ASP A 24 3.37 19.45 6.64
CA ASP A 24 3.93 20.36 5.64
C ASP A 24 5.39 20.00 5.35
N PHE A 25 5.81 20.12 4.09
CA PHE A 25 7.22 20.02 3.72
C PHE A 25 7.78 21.43 3.54
N LEU A 26 8.43 21.94 4.58
CA LEU A 26 9.10 23.24 4.53
C LEU A 26 10.35 23.18 3.62
N PRO A 27 11.02 24.31 3.29
CA PRO A 27 12.08 24.31 2.28
C PRO A 27 13.18 23.27 2.47
N GLU A 28 13.61 22.99 3.71
CA GLU A 28 14.61 21.97 3.98
C GLU A 28 14.09 20.54 3.72
N ASP A 29 12.91 20.20 4.23
CA ASP A 29 12.28 18.90 3.99
C ASP A 29 11.96 18.69 2.51
N SER A 30 11.55 19.76 1.82
CA SER A 30 11.30 19.76 0.38
C SER A 30 12.58 19.50 -0.41
N ARG A 31 13.73 20.05 0.00
CA ARG A 31 15.03 19.72 -0.63
C ARG A 31 15.40 18.26 -0.44
N ARG A 32 15.23 17.72 0.78
CA ARG A 32 15.50 16.30 1.06
C ARG A 32 14.59 15.38 0.25
N ARG A 33 13.28 15.68 0.16
CA ARG A 33 12.33 14.92 -0.65
C ARG A 33 12.70 14.97 -2.13
N ARG A 34 13.01 16.15 -2.64
CA ARG A 34 13.44 16.35 -4.04
C ARG A 34 14.68 15.53 -4.38
N HIS A 35 15.66 15.48 -3.48
CA HIS A 35 16.84 14.62 -3.67
C HIS A 35 16.45 13.15 -3.88
N VAL A 36 15.52 12.62 -3.09
CA VAL A 36 15.02 11.23 -3.27
C VAL A 36 14.31 11.06 -4.62
N GLU A 37 13.44 12.00 -5.00
CA GLU A 37 12.72 12.00 -6.28
C GLU A 37 13.69 12.07 -7.48
N GLU A 38 14.76 12.87 -7.38
CA GLU A 38 15.78 13.00 -8.42
C GLU A 38 16.63 11.73 -8.57
N GLN A 39 17.02 11.08 -7.47
CA GLN A 39 17.70 9.78 -7.53
C GLN A 39 16.81 8.72 -8.16
N ALA A 40 15.53 8.67 -7.80
CA ALA A 40 14.57 7.76 -8.41
C ALA A 40 14.44 7.97 -9.93
N LEU A 41 14.34 9.23 -10.37
CA LEU A 41 14.29 9.58 -11.80
C LEU A 41 15.59 9.19 -12.53
N ALA A 42 16.75 9.38 -11.91
CA ALA A 42 18.04 8.98 -12.49
C ALA A 42 18.11 7.45 -12.69
N ILE A 43 17.70 6.68 -11.69
CA ILE A 43 17.59 5.22 -11.77
C ILE A 43 16.58 4.81 -12.84
N ALA A 44 15.39 5.42 -12.87
CA ALA A 44 14.38 5.15 -13.88
C ALA A 44 14.95 5.29 -15.30
N ARG A 45 15.69 6.37 -15.57
CA ARG A 45 16.32 6.61 -16.87
C ARG A 45 17.37 5.55 -17.23
N ARG A 46 18.19 5.12 -16.27
CA ARG A 46 19.20 4.08 -16.48
C ARG A 46 18.56 2.73 -16.86
N TYR A 47 17.40 2.42 -16.30
CA TYR A 47 16.66 1.18 -16.57
C TYR A 47 15.58 1.33 -17.66
N ASN A 48 15.49 2.48 -18.31
CA ASN A 48 14.50 2.80 -19.36
C ASN A 48 13.03 2.72 -18.90
N TYR A 49 12.74 3.21 -17.68
CA TYR A 49 11.39 3.41 -17.16
C TYR A 49 10.92 4.85 -17.48
N GLY A 50 9.73 4.96 -18.06
CA GLY A 50 9.09 6.24 -18.38
C GLY A 50 8.31 6.82 -17.19
N GLU A 51 8.32 8.13 -17.02
CA GLU A 51 7.50 8.78 -15.97
C GLU A 51 6.02 8.70 -16.31
N VAL A 52 5.20 8.39 -15.31
CA VAL A 52 3.74 8.40 -15.42
C VAL A 52 3.11 9.01 -14.18
N SER A 53 1.99 9.70 -14.36
CA SER A 53 1.17 10.25 -13.28
C SER A 53 -0.28 9.84 -13.47
N THR A 54 -0.87 9.30 -12.41
CA THR A 54 -2.29 8.99 -12.29
C THR A 54 -2.99 10.03 -11.40
N PRO A 55 -4.32 10.17 -11.50
CA PRO A 55 -5.10 11.00 -10.58
C PRO A 55 -4.90 10.64 -9.10
N ILE A 56 -5.12 11.61 -8.22
CA ILE A 56 -5.03 11.42 -6.76
C ILE A 56 -6.21 10.61 -6.21
N PHE A 57 -7.37 10.69 -6.85
CA PHE A 57 -8.53 9.90 -6.52
C PHE A 57 -9.02 9.14 -7.75
N GLU A 58 -9.57 7.96 -7.51
CA GLU A 58 -10.17 7.10 -8.53
C GLU A 58 -11.54 6.65 -8.05
N PHE A 59 -12.35 6.06 -8.94
CA PHE A 59 -13.49 5.26 -8.52
C PHE A 59 -13.05 4.20 -7.51
N THR A 60 -13.83 4.01 -6.45
CA THR A 60 -13.48 3.14 -5.33
C THR A 60 -13.22 1.69 -5.78
N GLU A 61 -13.90 1.25 -6.83
CA GLU A 61 -13.79 -0.08 -7.43
C GLU A 61 -12.39 -0.38 -7.98
N VAL A 62 -11.61 0.65 -8.35
CA VAL A 62 -10.22 0.48 -8.80
C VAL A 62 -9.36 -0.14 -7.70
N PHE A 63 -9.60 0.23 -6.45
CA PHE A 63 -8.83 -0.26 -5.30
C PHE A 63 -9.49 -1.45 -4.60
N ALA A 64 -10.82 -1.43 -4.46
CA ALA A 64 -11.55 -2.49 -3.75
C ALA A 64 -11.33 -3.87 -4.42
N ARG A 65 -11.41 -3.93 -5.76
CA ARG A 65 -11.25 -5.17 -6.50
C ARG A 65 -9.81 -5.70 -6.52
N THR A 66 -8.82 -4.82 -6.52
CA THR A 66 -7.41 -5.16 -6.78
C THR A 66 -6.66 -5.51 -5.50
N LEU A 67 -6.91 -4.80 -4.41
CA LEU A 67 -6.28 -5.05 -3.11
C LEU A 67 -6.96 -6.19 -2.33
N GLY A 68 -8.13 -6.62 -2.78
CA GLY A 68 -8.94 -7.65 -2.16
C GLY A 68 -9.72 -7.15 -0.95
N ASP A 69 -10.98 -7.59 -0.87
CA ASP A 69 -11.96 -7.17 0.14
C ASP A 69 -11.59 -7.54 1.59
N THR A 70 -10.52 -8.31 1.79
CA THR A 70 -10.02 -8.74 3.10
C THR A 70 -8.75 -8.03 3.56
N SER A 71 -8.19 -7.13 2.72
CA SER A 71 -7.04 -6.31 3.12
C SER A 71 -7.45 -5.27 4.15
N ASP A 72 -6.54 -4.95 5.09
CA ASP A 72 -6.80 -3.87 6.05
C ASP A 72 -6.92 -2.53 5.33
N ILE A 73 -6.18 -2.37 4.21
CA ILE A 73 -6.27 -1.17 3.37
C ILE A 73 -7.72 -0.95 2.93
N VAL A 74 -8.32 -1.93 2.25
CA VAL A 74 -9.69 -1.81 1.73
C VAL A 74 -10.72 -1.72 2.85
N THR A 75 -10.57 -2.51 3.91
CA THR A 75 -11.60 -2.62 4.95
C THR A 75 -11.59 -1.48 5.97
N LYS A 76 -10.44 -0.85 6.24
CA LYS A 76 -10.27 0.06 7.37
C LYS A 76 -9.51 1.34 7.04
N GLU A 77 -8.70 1.37 5.98
CA GLU A 77 -7.74 2.45 5.77
C GLU A 77 -8.02 3.35 4.54
N MET A 78 -8.96 3.02 3.66
CA MET A 78 -9.26 3.90 2.51
C MET A 78 -9.97 5.20 2.91
N TYR A 79 -9.52 6.31 2.35
CA TYR A 79 -10.25 7.58 2.38
C TYR A 79 -11.26 7.63 1.23
N THR A 80 -12.44 7.08 1.46
CA THR A 80 -13.55 7.05 0.49
C THR A 80 -14.59 8.11 0.81
N PHE A 81 -15.10 8.78 -0.22
CA PHE A 81 -16.16 9.78 -0.12
C PHE A 81 -17.07 9.73 -1.35
N GLU A 82 -18.30 10.19 -1.16
CA GLU A 82 -19.25 10.39 -2.25
C GLU A 82 -18.97 11.75 -2.89
N ASP A 83 -18.87 11.79 -4.21
CA ASP A 83 -18.75 13.03 -4.95
C ASP A 83 -20.11 13.72 -5.12
N ARG A 84 -20.15 14.85 -5.83
CA ARG A 84 -21.41 15.60 -6.02
C ARG A 84 -22.39 14.91 -6.99
N SER A 85 -21.94 13.92 -7.73
CA SER A 85 -22.72 13.08 -8.65
C SER A 85 -23.32 11.85 -7.96
N GLY A 86 -22.90 11.55 -6.73
CA GLY A 86 -23.23 10.31 -6.04
C GLY A 86 -22.23 9.18 -6.26
N ASP A 87 -21.15 9.41 -7.01
CA ASP A 87 -20.13 8.41 -7.27
C ASP A 87 -19.20 8.25 -6.05
N ARG A 88 -18.84 7.00 -5.75
CA ARG A 88 -17.90 6.71 -4.66
C ARG A 88 -16.47 6.79 -5.17
N ILE A 89 -15.75 7.80 -4.73
CA ILE A 89 -14.33 7.99 -5.06
C ILE A 89 -13.45 7.83 -3.83
N THR A 90 -12.22 7.40 -4.06
CA THR A 90 -11.25 7.09 -3.01
C THR A 90 -9.92 7.77 -3.31
N LEU A 91 -9.34 8.46 -2.32
CA LEU A 91 -7.95 8.91 -2.42
C LEU A 91 -7.03 7.68 -2.50
N ARG A 92 -6.12 7.67 -3.46
CA ARG A 92 -5.29 6.50 -3.75
C ARG A 92 -4.47 6.04 -2.51
N PRO A 93 -4.63 4.79 -2.05
CA PRO A 93 -3.83 4.24 -0.94
C PRO A 93 -2.50 3.62 -1.40
N GLU A 94 -2.38 3.39 -2.71
CA GLU A 94 -1.23 2.91 -3.47
C GLU A 94 -1.43 3.34 -4.93
N ASN A 95 -0.49 3.02 -5.84
CA ASN A 95 -0.62 3.45 -7.23
C ASN A 95 -0.62 2.34 -8.29
N THR A 96 -0.16 1.14 -7.98
CA THR A 96 -0.16 0.00 -8.89
C THR A 96 -1.54 -0.22 -9.52
N ALA A 97 -2.63 -0.17 -8.75
CA ALA A 97 -3.99 -0.30 -9.32
C ALA A 97 -4.34 0.86 -10.27
N GLY A 98 -3.94 2.09 -9.92
CA GLY A 98 -4.09 3.26 -10.79
C GLY A 98 -3.30 3.14 -12.09
N ILE A 99 -2.07 2.59 -12.02
CA ILE A 99 -1.23 2.31 -13.19
C ILE A 99 -1.88 1.27 -14.10
N VAL A 100 -2.34 0.15 -13.54
CA VAL A 100 -3.03 -0.90 -14.31
C VAL A 100 -4.32 -0.35 -14.94
N ARG A 101 -5.09 0.46 -14.20
CA ARG A 101 -6.28 1.14 -14.74
C ARG A 101 -5.90 2.04 -15.91
N ALA A 102 -4.87 2.88 -15.76
CA ALA A 102 -4.40 3.78 -16.81
C ALA A 102 -3.88 3.00 -18.03
N PHE A 103 -3.18 1.88 -17.81
CA PHE A 103 -2.70 0.98 -18.85
C PHE A 103 -3.85 0.42 -19.69
N LEU A 104 -4.92 -0.05 -19.04
CA LEU A 104 -6.10 -0.57 -19.71
C LEU A 104 -6.88 0.55 -20.43
N SER A 105 -7.18 1.66 -19.73
CA SER A 105 -8.03 2.73 -20.27
C SER A 105 -7.40 3.49 -21.42
N ASN A 106 -6.07 3.53 -21.52
CA ASN A 106 -5.33 4.19 -22.60
C ASN A 106 -4.85 3.21 -23.69
N GLY A 107 -5.30 1.95 -23.67
CA GLY A 107 -4.97 0.97 -24.71
C GLY A 107 -3.47 0.64 -24.79
N LEU A 108 -2.74 0.70 -23.67
CA LEU A 108 -1.29 0.46 -23.64
C LEU A 108 -0.91 -1.03 -23.78
N ALA A 109 -1.89 -1.94 -23.79
CA ALA A 109 -1.68 -3.38 -24.02
C ALA A 109 -0.96 -3.70 -25.33
N GLN A 110 -1.13 -2.86 -26.36
CA GLN A 110 -0.44 -3.04 -27.65
C GLN A 110 1.01 -2.53 -27.64
N LYS A 111 1.47 -1.96 -26.52
CA LYS A 111 2.81 -1.38 -26.35
C LYS A 111 3.67 -2.17 -25.34
N LEU A 112 3.29 -3.41 -25.06
CA LEU A 112 4.04 -4.26 -24.15
C LEU A 112 5.45 -4.60 -24.71
N PRO A 113 6.48 -4.72 -23.85
CA PRO A 113 6.42 -4.47 -22.41
C PRO A 113 6.39 -2.98 -22.07
N VAL A 114 5.72 -2.63 -20.97
CA VAL A 114 5.61 -1.25 -20.48
C VAL A 114 6.37 -1.10 -19.17
N LYS A 115 7.37 -0.22 -19.16
CA LYS A 115 8.18 0.15 -17.98
C LYS A 115 7.84 1.56 -17.55
N VAL A 116 7.26 1.73 -16.37
CA VAL A 116 6.88 3.04 -15.86
C VAL A 116 7.31 3.25 -14.42
N PHE A 117 7.66 4.48 -14.08
CA PHE A 117 7.91 4.87 -12.70
C PHE A 117 7.01 6.06 -12.34
N TYR A 118 6.71 6.19 -11.05
CA TYR A 118 5.94 7.29 -10.51
C TYR A 118 6.52 7.76 -9.18
N THR A 119 6.23 9.02 -8.85
CA THR A 119 6.39 9.56 -7.50
C THR A 119 5.15 10.35 -7.11
N GLY A 120 4.74 10.27 -5.84
CA GLY A 120 3.65 11.13 -5.36
C GLY A 120 3.02 10.69 -4.05
N PRO A 121 2.00 11.45 -3.59
CA PRO A 121 1.34 11.18 -2.33
C PRO A 121 0.38 9.99 -2.42
N MET A 122 0.26 9.27 -1.31
CA MET A 122 -0.70 8.20 -1.04
C MET A 122 -1.39 8.44 0.30
N PHE A 123 -2.58 7.87 0.48
CA PHE A 123 -3.44 8.16 1.63
C PHE A 123 -3.97 6.89 2.29
N ARG A 124 -3.68 6.68 3.57
CA ARG A 124 -4.19 5.54 4.37
C ARG A 124 -4.61 6.00 5.75
N TYR A 125 -5.81 5.65 6.20
CA TYR A 125 -6.34 5.94 7.53
C TYR A 125 -5.68 5.02 8.58
N GLU A 126 -4.37 5.13 8.73
CA GLU A 126 -3.63 4.42 9.76
C GLU A 126 -3.58 5.24 11.06
N ARG A 127 -3.38 4.56 12.20
CA ARG A 127 -3.01 5.22 13.46
C ARG A 127 -1.60 5.78 13.31
N PRO A 128 -1.39 7.11 13.35
CA PRO A 128 -0.07 7.68 13.08
C PRO A 128 0.95 7.24 14.15
N GLN A 129 2.09 6.74 13.69
CA GLN A 129 3.25 6.33 14.51
C GLN A 129 4.54 6.56 13.71
N LYS A 130 5.71 6.31 14.30
CA LYS A 130 6.99 6.51 13.60
C LYS A 130 7.01 5.71 12.29
N GLY A 131 7.17 6.41 11.17
CA GLY A 131 7.17 5.81 9.82
C GLY A 131 5.78 5.55 9.20
N ARG A 132 4.68 5.80 9.93
CA ARG A 132 3.31 5.62 9.42
C ARG A 132 2.52 6.92 9.50
N LEU A 133 2.25 7.49 8.34
CA LEU A 133 1.51 8.73 8.15
C LEU A 133 0.20 8.44 7.42
N ARG A 134 -0.77 9.34 7.57
CA ARG A 134 -2.02 9.28 6.82
C ARG A 134 -1.90 9.79 5.40
N GLN A 135 -0.96 10.71 5.18
CA GLN A 135 -0.46 11.06 3.87
C GLN A 135 1.04 10.78 3.87
N PHE A 136 1.49 9.91 2.98
CA PHE A 136 2.90 9.58 2.77
C PHE A 136 3.21 9.68 1.28
N HIS A 137 4.48 9.61 0.90
CA HIS A 137 4.90 9.68 -0.49
C HIS A 137 5.62 8.39 -0.86
N GLN A 138 5.36 7.90 -2.06
CA GLN A 138 6.02 6.72 -2.61
C GLN A 138 6.72 7.08 -3.90
N VAL A 139 7.83 6.40 -4.13
CA VAL A 139 8.40 6.14 -5.45
C VAL A 139 8.03 4.71 -5.78
N GLY A 140 7.56 4.45 -6.99
CA GLY A 140 7.27 3.10 -7.46
C GLY A 140 7.66 2.90 -8.91
N PHE A 141 7.93 1.64 -9.25
CA PHE A 141 8.34 1.17 -10.57
C PHE A 141 7.45 -0.01 -10.92
N GLU A 142 6.89 -0.02 -12.13
CA GLU A 142 6.00 -1.06 -12.63
C GLU A 142 6.52 -1.54 -13.97
N LEU A 143 6.71 -2.85 -14.09
CA LEU A 143 7.06 -3.54 -15.32
C LEU A 143 5.90 -4.46 -15.72
N LEU A 144 5.19 -4.09 -16.78
CA LEU A 144 4.00 -4.80 -17.24
C LEU A 144 4.29 -5.60 -18.51
N GLY A 145 3.72 -6.80 -18.57
CA GLY A 145 3.68 -7.66 -19.75
C GLY A 145 4.92 -8.53 -19.99
N ILE A 146 5.72 -8.78 -18.96
CA ILE A 146 6.80 -9.78 -18.99
C ILE A 146 6.52 -10.82 -17.91
N ALA A 147 6.48 -12.10 -18.29
CA ALA A 147 6.27 -13.23 -17.38
C ALA A 147 7.59 -13.94 -16.98
N ASP A 148 8.71 -13.52 -17.56
CA ASP A 148 10.03 -14.08 -17.29
C ASP A 148 10.57 -13.58 -15.94
N PRO A 149 11.11 -14.46 -15.06
CA PRO A 149 11.70 -14.07 -13.77
C PRO A 149 12.80 -13.00 -13.85
N ALA A 150 13.41 -12.81 -15.02
CA ALA A 150 14.34 -11.71 -15.26
C ALA A 150 13.70 -10.33 -15.01
N ALA A 151 12.37 -10.20 -15.18
CA ALA A 151 11.62 -8.99 -14.85
C ALA A 151 11.64 -8.69 -13.34
N ASP A 152 11.40 -9.72 -12.51
CA ASP A 152 11.47 -9.62 -11.05
C ASP A 152 12.89 -9.27 -10.59
N ILE A 153 13.90 -9.93 -11.16
CA ILE A 153 15.32 -9.67 -10.88
C ILE A 153 15.68 -8.22 -11.25
N GLU A 154 15.22 -7.72 -12.40
CA GLU A 154 15.46 -6.34 -12.80
C GLU A 154 14.91 -5.34 -11.77
N LEU A 155 13.67 -5.52 -11.30
CA LEU A 155 13.07 -4.65 -10.29
C LEU A 155 13.78 -4.74 -8.93
N ILE A 156 14.24 -5.93 -8.52
CA ILE A 156 15.03 -6.12 -7.30
C ILE A 156 16.36 -5.37 -7.39
N VAL A 157 17.09 -5.54 -8.50
CA VAL A 157 18.38 -4.85 -8.73
C VAL A 157 18.17 -3.34 -8.84
N LEU A 158 17.11 -2.89 -9.52
CA LEU A 158 16.73 -1.48 -9.59
C LEU A 158 16.49 -0.90 -8.19
N GLY A 159 15.75 -1.61 -7.33
CA GLY A 159 15.53 -1.21 -5.94
C GLY A 159 16.83 -1.14 -5.13
N ALA A 160 17.73 -2.11 -5.31
CA ALA A 160 19.05 -2.11 -4.67
C ALA A 160 19.89 -0.91 -5.13
N ASP A 161 19.95 -0.64 -6.43
CA ASP A 161 20.66 0.50 -7.01
C ASP A 161 20.10 1.84 -6.53
N PHE A 162 18.77 1.94 -6.38
CA PHE A 162 18.13 3.13 -5.83
C PHE A 162 18.50 3.38 -4.37
N LEU A 163 18.53 2.33 -3.53
CA LEU A 163 18.95 2.45 -2.13
C LEU A 163 20.45 2.78 -2.03
N ALA A 164 21.30 2.19 -2.88
CA ALA A 164 22.72 2.52 -2.96
C ALA A 164 22.95 3.97 -3.41
N ALA A 165 22.18 4.48 -4.38
CA ALA A 165 22.25 5.87 -4.81
C ALA A 165 21.87 6.88 -3.70
N LEU A 166 21.09 6.43 -2.70
CA LEU A 166 20.77 7.18 -1.49
C LEU A 166 21.77 6.97 -0.34
N GLY A 167 22.78 6.11 -0.53
CA GLY A 167 23.76 5.74 0.50
C GLY A 167 23.15 4.92 1.65
N LEU A 168 22.23 4.02 1.33
CA LEU A 168 21.51 3.18 2.29
C LEU A 168 21.82 1.68 2.14
N ASP A 169 22.71 1.29 1.24
CA ASP A 169 23.05 -0.10 0.93
C ASP A 169 23.64 -0.86 2.12
N ASP A 170 24.33 -0.18 3.03
CA ASP A 170 24.86 -0.76 4.27
C ASP A 170 23.84 -0.82 5.42
N ARG A 171 22.61 -0.30 5.20
CA ARG A 171 21.55 -0.19 6.23
C ARG A 171 20.33 -1.05 5.96
N VAL A 172 20.29 -1.73 4.84
CA VAL A 172 19.11 -2.46 4.34
C VAL A 172 19.50 -3.89 3.98
N VAL A 173 18.55 -4.80 4.15
CA VAL A 173 18.67 -6.19 3.71
C VAL A 173 17.49 -6.46 2.79
N ILE A 174 17.75 -7.15 1.68
CA ILE A 174 16.72 -7.60 0.76
C ILE A 174 16.24 -8.99 1.22
N GLU A 175 14.96 -9.07 1.57
CA GLU A 175 14.29 -10.33 1.88
C GLU A 175 13.40 -10.73 0.70
N ILE A 176 13.56 -11.98 0.20
CA ILE A 176 12.84 -12.50 -0.96
C ILE A 176 11.97 -13.66 -0.50
N ASN A 177 10.73 -13.70 -0.99
CA ASN A 177 9.79 -14.79 -0.77
C ASN A 177 8.94 -15.00 -2.04
N SER A 178 8.30 -16.16 -2.17
CA SER A 178 7.34 -16.46 -3.23
C SER A 178 6.02 -16.91 -2.62
N LEU A 179 4.92 -16.42 -3.19
CA LEU A 179 3.57 -16.93 -2.86
C LEU A 179 3.14 -18.09 -3.75
N GLY A 180 3.99 -18.51 -4.71
CA GLY A 180 3.62 -19.51 -5.71
C GLY A 180 2.48 -19.06 -6.63
N ASP A 181 1.87 -20.03 -7.30
CA ASP A 181 0.70 -19.81 -8.14
C ASP A 181 -0.63 -20.01 -7.38
N ALA A 182 -1.76 -19.95 -8.09
CA ALA A 182 -3.07 -20.14 -7.47
C ALA A 182 -3.21 -21.51 -6.79
N ALA A 183 -2.74 -22.59 -7.43
CA ALA A 183 -2.85 -23.94 -6.88
C ALA A 183 -2.00 -24.11 -5.61
N THR A 184 -0.78 -23.56 -5.62
CA THR A 184 0.13 -23.52 -4.47
C THR A 184 -0.51 -22.75 -3.31
N ARG A 185 -1.10 -21.58 -3.59
CA ARG A 185 -1.78 -20.76 -2.58
C ARG A 185 -2.99 -21.44 -1.99
N ASP A 186 -3.80 -22.13 -2.78
CA ASP A 186 -4.98 -22.85 -2.30
C ASP A 186 -4.59 -24.03 -1.41
N ALA A 187 -3.58 -24.81 -1.81
CA ALA A 187 -3.04 -25.90 -1.00
C ALA A 187 -2.45 -25.38 0.32
N TYR A 188 -1.65 -24.31 0.26
CA TYR A 188 -1.05 -23.72 1.44
C TYR A 188 -2.10 -23.09 2.37
N ARG A 189 -3.15 -22.47 1.81
CA ARG A 189 -4.28 -21.95 2.61
C ARG A 189 -4.95 -23.07 3.38
N ALA A 190 -5.23 -24.22 2.76
CA ALA A 190 -5.82 -25.38 3.45
C ALA A 190 -4.91 -25.87 4.58
N CYS A 191 -3.61 -26.01 4.31
CA CYS A 191 -2.61 -26.39 5.31
C CYS A 191 -2.58 -25.43 6.51
N LEU A 192 -2.63 -24.11 6.27
CA LEU A 192 -2.67 -23.12 7.33
C LEU A 192 -3.99 -23.15 8.13
N VAL A 193 -5.13 -23.42 7.48
CA VAL A 193 -6.41 -23.57 8.19
C VAL A 193 -6.35 -24.74 9.16
N ASP A 194 -5.83 -25.89 8.72
CA ASP A 194 -5.71 -27.08 9.57
C ASP A 194 -4.72 -26.83 10.72
N TYR A 195 -3.56 -26.27 10.40
CA TYR A 195 -2.52 -25.95 11.39
C TYR A 195 -3.01 -24.97 12.46
N PHE A 196 -3.53 -23.81 12.06
CA PHE A 196 -4.03 -22.81 13.01
C PHE A 196 -5.33 -23.25 13.70
N GLY A 197 -6.13 -24.10 13.04
CA GLY A 197 -7.31 -24.72 13.64
C GLY A 197 -6.97 -25.57 14.86
N ALA A 198 -5.86 -26.33 14.81
CA ALA A 198 -5.35 -27.09 15.96
C ALA A 198 -4.86 -26.20 17.12
N HIS A 199 -4.61 -24.92 16.86
CA HIS A 199 -4.15 -23.94 17.85
C HIS A 199 -5.21 -22.89 18.22
N ARG A 200 -6.48 -23.09 17.82
CA ARG A 200 -7.56 -22.09 17.92
C ARG A 200 -7.68 -21.43 19.29
N GLU A 201 -7.58 -22.19 20.37
CA GLU A 201 -7.73 -21.68 21.75
C GLU A 201 -6.63 -20.70 22.18
N ARG A 202 -5.49 -20.72 21.48
CA ARG A 202 -4.32 -19.88 21.79
C ARG A 202 -4.16 -18.69 20.86
N LEU A 203 -4.99 -18.60 19.80
CA LEU A 203 -4.93 -17.52 18.84
C LEU A 203 -5.62 -16.26 19.39
N SER A 204 -5.06 -15.10 19.04
CA SER A 204 -5.71 -13.82 19.30
C SER A 204 -7.06 -13.72 18.58
N ALA A 205 -7.95 -12.84 19.08
CA ALA A 205 -9.26 -12.62 18.45
C ALA A 205 -9.16 -12.16 16.99
N ASP A 206 -8.12 -11.38 16.65
CA ASP A 206 -7.87 -10.94 15.28
C ASP A 206 -7.40 -12.10 14.39
N SER A 207 -6.53 -12.97 14.89
CA SER A 207 -6.10 -14.18 14.18
C SER A 207 -7.23 -15.19 14.00
N LEU A 208 -8.14 -15.33 14.97
CA LEU A 208 -9.36 -16.12 14.83
C LEU A 208 -10.25 -15.61 13.69
N ALA A 209 -10.44 -14.29 13.59
CA ALA A 209 -11.20 -13.70 12.49
C ALA A 209 -10.49 -13.87 11.12
N ARG A 210 -9.15 -13.83 11.11
CA ARG A 210 -8.33 -14.05 9.91
C ARG A 210 -8.35 -15.50 9.45
N LEU A 211 -8.44 -16.47 10.38
CA LEU A 211 -8.46 -17.90 10.06
C LEU A 211 -9.60 -18.24 9.08
N GLU A 212 -10.77 -17.63 9.27
CA GLU A 212 -11.94 -17.87 8.42
C GLU A 212 -11.86 -17.15 7.07
N ARG A 213 -11.19 -15.99 7.01
CA ARG A 213 -11.17 -15.13 5.82
C ARG A 213 -9.90 -15.29 4.99
N ASN A 214 -8.75 -15.05 5.61
CA ASN A 214 -7.44 -15.06 4.97
C ASN A 214 -6.36 -15.50 5.99
N PRO A 215 -6.12 -16.82 6.14
CA PRO A 215 -5.23 -17.37 7.16
C PRO A 215 -3.75 -16.99 6.94
N LEU A 216 -3.34 -16.63 5.72
CA LEU A 216 -1.98 -16.15 5.46
C LEU A 216 -1.66 -14.90 6.29
N ARG A 217 -2.66 -14.06 6.59
CA ARG A 217 -2.48 -12.84 7.40
C ARG A 217 -2.18 -13.15 8.88
N ILE A 218 -2.34 -14.39 9.34
CA ILE A 218 -1.95 -14.79 10.70
C ILE A 218 -0.41 -14.85 10.81
N LEU A 219 0.29 -15.19 9.72
CA LEU A 219 1.75 -15.23 9.66
C LEU A 219 2.39 -13.87 9.99
N ASP A 220 1.68 -12.77 9.74
CA ASP A 220 2.13 -11.41 10.03
C ASP A 220 1.69 -10.86 11.39
N SER A 221 1.02 -11.68 12.23
CA SER A 221 0.48 -11.24 13.52
C SER A 221 1.57 -10.64 14.40
N LYS A 222 1.20 -9.57 15.11
CA LYS A 222 2.07 -8.89 16.09
C LYS A 222 1.79 -9.32 17.53
N ASP A 223 0.75 -10.12 17.74
CA ASP A 223 0.44 -10.71 19.05
C ASP A 223 1.52 -11.72 19.46
N GLU A 224 1.92 -11.70 20.72
CA GLU A 224 3.02 -12.53 21.21
C GLU A 224 2.68 -14.03 21.20
N ALA A 225 1.44 -14.39 21.53
CA ALA A 225 0.98 -15.78 21.51
C ALA A 225 0.90 -16.30 20.08
N ASP A 226 0.38 -15.49 19.15
CA ASP A 226 0.33 -15.83 17.72
C ASP A 226 1.73 -16.04 17.16
N ARG A 227 2.70 -15.16 17.48
CA ARG A 227 4.08 -15.25 16.98
C ARG A 227 4.76 -16.55 17.39
N ALA A 228 4.51 -17.05 18.60
CA ALA A 228 5.05 -18.32 19.05
C ALA A 228 4.50 -19.50 18.24
N ILE A 229 3.24 -19.44 17.82
CA ILE A 229 2.60 -20.45 16.96
C ILE A 229 3.16 -20.33 15.54
N VAL A 230 3.16 -19.12 14.97
CA VAL A 230 3.66 -18.82 13.62
C VAL A 230 5.11 -19.29 13.41
N ALA A 231 5.97 -19.20 14.43
CA ALA A 231 7.36 -19.67 14.34
C ALA A 231 7.50 -21.15 13.99
N THR A 232 6.45 -21.95 14.21
CA THR A 232 6.39 -23.38 13.88
C THR A 232 5.37 -23.70 12.79
N ALA A 233 4.84 -22.68 12.12
CA ALA A 233 3.91 -22.86 11.02
C ALA A 233 4.61 -23.54 9.82
N PRO A 234 3.88 -24.35 9.04
CA PRO A 234 4.41 -24.91 7.81
C PRO A 234 4.85 -23.78 6.87
N ALA A 235 5.98 -23.96 6.20
CA ALA A 235 6.40 -23.05 5.14
C ALA A 235 5.59 -23.31 3.87
N ILE A 236 5.45 -22.29 3.02
CA ILE A 236 4.95 -22.49 1.67
C ILE A 236 5.97 -23.32 0.89
N THR A 237 5.50 -24.40 0.25
CA THR A 237 6.31 -25.34 -0.53
C THR A 237 5.68 -25.59 -1.88
#